data_AF-A0AAV8XB84-F1
#
_entry.id   AF-A0AAV8XB84-F1
#
_cell.length_a   1.000
_cell.length_b   1.000
_cell.length_c   1.000
_cell.angle_alpha   90.00
_cell.angle_beta   90.00
_cell.angle_gamma   90.00
#
_symmetry.space_group_name_H-M   'P 1'
#
loop_
_entity.id
_entity.type
_entity.pdbx_description
1 polymer ?
#
loop_
_entity_poly.entity_id
_entity_poly.type
_entity_poly.pdbx_seq_one_letter_code
_entity_poly.pdbx_strand_id
1 'polypeptide(L)'
;MTITKESFVDLQEKYEKVMKLMEDSKSDPENEPFLSKYSARQILIGMKANIENLIRTQSSEGQENLKLLAMLGAVYLYLGMVAIDTEEISTGKKHLEKCKEVVEKYQTKPEMILISLNMYNQFGILWSLREPDKSKFSSINRKSCI
;
A
#
# COMPACT_ATOMS: atom_id res chain seq x y z
N MET A 1 10.47 20.43 -14.09
CA MET A 1 9.99 20.99 -12.80
C MET A 1 10.41 20.02 -11.71
N THR A 2 11.25 20.48 -10.79
CA THR A 2 11.59 19.74 -9.56
C THR A 2 10.36 19.68 -8.66
N ILE A 3 10.09 18.51 -8.07
CA ILE A 3 9.10 18.37 -7.01
C ILE A 3 9.42 19.43 -5.94
N THR A 4 8.47 20.30 -5.65
CA THR A 4 8.69 21.34 -4.63
C THR A 4 8.80 20.64 -3.27
N LYS A 5 9.79 21.01 -2.47
CA LYS A 5 9.99 20.46 -1.11
C LYS A 5 8.70 20.50 -0.30
N GLU A 6 7.87 21.51 -0.51
CA GLU A 6 6.54 21.67 0.09
C GLU A 6 5.60 20.49 -0.16
N SER A 7 5.59 19.92 -1.37
CA SER A 7 4.73 18.76 -1.69
C SER A 7 5.16 17.50 -0.96
N PHE A 8 6.47 17.31 -0.74
CA PHE A 8 6.97 16.19 0.07
C PHE A 8 6.66 16.38 1.55
N VAL A 9 6.74 17.60 2.06
CA VAL A 9 6.35 17.92 3.44
C VAL A 9 4.87 17.65 3.66
N ASP A 10 3.99 18.09 2.76
CA ASP A 10 2.55 17.80 2.83
C ASP A 10 2.24 16.28 2.81
N LEU A 11 2.94 15.51 1.96
CA LEU A 11 2.81 14.05 1.94
C LEU A 11 3.31 13.41 3.24
N GLN A 12 4.40 13.92 3.82
CA GLN A 12 4.94 13.43 5.09
C GLN A 12 3.96 13.69 6.24
N GLU A 13 3.43 14.92 6.36
CA GLU A 13 2.46 15.27 7.40
C GLU A 13 1.20 14.40 7.32
N LYS A 14 0.70 14.15 6.09
CA LYS A 14 -0.43 13.24 5.87
C LYS A 14 -0.10 11.81 6.29
N TYR A 15 1.10 11.34 5.98
CA TYR A 15 1.56 10.01 6.38
C TYR A 15 1.66 9.86 7.90
N GLU A 16 2.26 10.84 8.58
CA GLU A 16 2.37 10.85 10.05
C GLU A 16 0.98 10.85 10.70
N LYS A 17 0.04 11.61 10.14
CA LYS A 17 -1.36 11.60 10.59
C LYS A 17 -2.02 10.24 10.39
N VAL A 18 -1.77 9.55 9.27
CA VAL A 18 -2.25 8.18 9.04
C VAL A 18 -1.68 7.23 10.08
N MET A 19 -0.37 7.28 10.35
CA MET A 19 0.27 6.40 11.34
C MET A 19 -0.33 6.61 12.73
N LYS A 20 -0.53 7.88 13.13
CA LYS A 20 -1.17 8.21 14.41
C LYS A 20 -2.60 7.66 14.49
N LEU A 21 -3.41 7.84 13.44
CA LEU A 21 -4.78 7.30 13.40
C LEU A 21 -4.81 5.76 13.47
N MET A 22 -3.82 5.09 12.87
CA MET A 22 -3.71 3.64 12.96
C MET A 22 -3.36 3.17 14.37
N GLU A 23 -2.53 3.92 15.10
CA GLU A 23 -2.22 3.65 16.51
C GLU A 23 -3.42 3.90 17.43
N ASP A 24 -4.10 5.04 17.23
CA ASP A 24 -5.26 5.46 18.02
C ASP A 24 -6.47 4.54 17.83
N SER A 25 -6.56 3.81 16.69
CA SER A 25 -7.64 2.87 16.39
C SER A 25 -7.84 1.75 17.42
N LYS A 26 -6.84 1.48 18.26
CA LYS A 26 -6.96 0.52 19.38
C LYS A 26 -7.86 1.02 20.51
N SER A 27 -8.12 2.33 20.53
CA SER A 27 -8.93 3.01 21.53
C SER A 27 -10.25 3.54 20.93
N ASP A 28 -10.63 3.09 19.72
CA ASP A 28 -11.89 3.49 19.11
C ASP A 28 -13.08 3.10 20.02
N PRO A 29 -14.07 4.00 20.21
CA PRO A 29 -15.21 3.71 21.06
C PRO A 29 -16.05 2.56 20.50
N GLU A 30 -16.59 1.72 21.38
CA GLU A 30 -17.39 0.53 20.99
C GLU A 30 -18.60 0.88 20.10
N ASN A 31 -19.10 2.11 20.20
CA ASN A 31 -20.25 2.59 19.41
C ASN A 31 -19.89 2.95 17.96
N GLU A 32 -18.62 3.20 17.65
CA GLU A 32 -18.12 3.52 16.30
C GLU A 32 -16.84 2.73 15.99
N PRO A 33 -16.94 1.42 15.74
CA PRO A 33 -15.78 0.60 15.46
C PRO A 33 -15.06 1.07 14.18
N PHE A 34 -13.73 1.09 14.22
CA PHE A 34 -12.85 1.42 13.11
C PHE A 34 -12.90 2.88 12.61
N LEU A 35 -13.48 3.81 13.37
CA LEU A 35 -13.57 5.23 13.01
C LEU A 35 -12.20 5.80 12.58
N SER A 36 -11.15 5.48 13.35
CA SER A 36 -9.81 5.97 13.06
C SER A 36 -9.24 5.35 11.79
N LYS A 37 -9.55 4.07 11.49
CA LYS A 37 -9.13 3.39 10.26
C LYS A 37 -9.84 3.92 9.01
N TYR A 38 -11.14 4.24 9.10
CA TYR A 38 -11.86 4.91 8.01
C TYR A 38 -11.30 6.31 7.74
N SER A 39 -10.96 7.05 8.79
CA SER A 39 -10.32 8.37 8.66
C SER A 39 -8.95 8.25 7.99
N ALA A 40 -8.14 7.27 8.39
CA ALA A 40 -6.86 6.97 7.73
C ALA A 40 -7.04 6.61 6.25
N ARG A 41 -8.06 5.80 5.91
CA ARG A 41 -8.38 5.45 4.52
C ARG A 41 -8.62 6.68 3.65
N GLN A 42 -9.39 7.66 4.14
CA GLN A 42 -9.67 8.88 3.35
C GLN A 42 -8.40 9.67 3.05
N ILE A 43 -7.50 9.80 4.04
CA ILE A 43 -6.22 10.47 3.84
C ILE A 43 -5.36 9.71 2.82
N LEU A 44 -5.31 8.38 2.91
CA LEU A 44 -4.57 7.53 1.98
C LEU A 44 -5.11 7.64 0.54
N ILE A 45 -6.43 7.72 0.34
CA ILE A 45 -7.04 7.95 -0.98
C ILE A 45 -6.61 9.31 -1.54
N GLY A 46 -6.59 10.36 -0.72
CA GLY A 46 -6.11 11.69 -1.11
C GLY A 46 -4.62 11.68 -1.48
N MET A 47 -3.79 11.02 -0.68
CA MET A 47 -2.35 10.87 -0.96
C MET A 47 -2.12 10.13 -2.29
N LYS A 48 -2.85 9.03 -2.53
CA LYS A 48 -2.80 8.27 -3.78
C LYS A 48 -3.04 9.19 -4.97
N ALA A 49 -4.13 9.94 -4.97
CA ALA A 49 -4.49 10.83 -6.07
C ALA A 49 -3.42 11.91 -6.31
N ASN A 50 -2.86 12.48 -5.23
CA ASN A 50 -1.77 13.45 -5.31
C ASN A 50 -0.52 12.83 -5.98
N ILE A 51 -0.06 11.67 -5.49
CA ILE A 51 1.12 10.99 -6.02
C ILE A 51 0.93 10.56 -7.49
N GLU A 52 -0.25 10.04 -7.84
CA GLU A 52 -0.57 9.67 -9.24
C GLU A 52 -0.52 10.89 -10.16
N ASN A 53 -1.00 12.06 -9.70
CA ASN A 53 -0.89 13.30 -10.45
C ASN A 53 0.57 13.77 -10.57
N LEU A 54 1.38 13.65 -9.52
CA LEU A 54 2.80 13.97 -9.56
C LEU A 54 3.54 13.08 -10.57
N ILE A 55 3.26 11.78 -10.60
CA ILE A 55 3.86 10.84 -11.57
C ILE A 55 3.43 11.19 -13.01
N ARG A 56 2.16 11.52 -13.24
CA ARG A 56 1.65 11.86 -14.59
C ARG A 56 2.18 13.18 -15.13
N THR A 57 2.30 14.19 -14.27
CA THR A 57 2.75 15.53 -14.64
C THR A 57 4.27 15.61 -14.84
N GLN A 58 5.01 14.63 -14.33
CA GLN A 58 6.47 14.61 -14.40
C GLN A 58 6.95 13.50 -15.35
N SER A 59 7.35 13.88 -16.55
CA SER A 59 8.01 13.00 -17.54
C SER A 59 9.46 12.64 -17.15
N SER A 60 9.79 12.64 -15.87
CA SER A 60 11.16 12.53 -15.36
C SER A 60 11.55 11.06 -15.22
N GLU A 61 12.16 10.47 -16.24
CA GLU A 61 12.87 9.20 -16.08
C GLU A 61 14.05 9.40 -15.11
N GLY A 62 14.03 8.72 -13.95
CA GLY A 62 15.11 8.86 -12.97
C GLY A 62 14.76 8.43 -11.53
N GLN A 63 15.67 8.74 -10.61
CA GLN A 63 15.60 8.38 -9.17
C GLN A 63 14.39 8.99 -8.44
N GLU A 64 13.96 10.20 -8.81
CA GLU A 64 12.80 10.85 -8.20
C GLU A 64 11.48 10.12 -8.53
N ASN A 65 11.34 9.59 -9.75
CA ASN A 65 10.19 8.77 -10.12
C ASN A 65 10.17 7.45 -9.32
N LEU A 66 11.34 6.86 -9.06
CA LEU A 66 11.43 5.66 -8.23
C LEU A 66 10.95 5.91 -6.80
N LYS A 67 11.30 7.07 -6.21
CA LYS A 67 10.77 7.48 -4.90
C LYS A 67 9.26 7.67 -4.91
N LEU A 68 8.71 8.34 -5.92
CA LEU A 68 7.26 8.52 -6.05
C LEU A 68 6.53 7.18 -6.20
N LEU A 69 7.08 6.25 -6.99
CA LEU A 69 6.54 4.88 -7.11
C LEU A 69 6.61 4.13 -5.77
N ALA A 70 7.71 4.29 -5.01
CA ALA A 70 7.81 3.69 -3.68
C ALA A 70 6.74 4.27 -2.73
N MET A 71 6.55 5.58 -2.73
CA MET A 71 5.48 6.23 -1.96
C MET A 71 4.09 5.73 -2.37
N LEU A 72 3.84 5.60 -3.68
CA LEU A 72 2.58 5.05 -4.20
C LEU A 72 2.38 3.59 -3.76
N GLY A 73 3.44 2.77 -3.81
CA GLY A 73 3.43 1.39 -3.34
C GLY A 73 3.10 1.28 -1.85
N ALA A 74 3.69 2.15 -1.02
CA ALA A 74 3.37 2.24 0.41
C ALA A 74 1.91 2.63 0.64
N VAL A 75 1.38 3.61 -0.09
CA VAL A 75 -0.04 3.99 0.02
C VAL A 75 -0.97 2.82 -0.34
N TYR A 76 -0.68 2.07 -1.42
CA TYR A 76 -1.44 0.87 -1.76
C TYR A 76 -1.35 -0.22 -0.69
N LEU A 77 -0.17 -0.42 -0.09
CA LEU A 77 0.03 -1.37 1.00
C LEU A 77 -0.87 -1.01 2.20
N TYR A 78 -0.86 0.25 2.64
CA TYR A 78 -1.66 0.69 3.78
C TYR A 78 -3.16 0.72 3.49
N LEU A 79 -3.58 1.08 2.27
CA LEU A 79 -4.98 0.91 1.85
C LEU A 79 -5.42 -0.56 1.92
N GLY A 80 -4.53 -1.47 1.50
CA GLY A 80 -4.74 -2.90 1.60
C GLY A 80 -4.90 -3.37 3.05
N MET A 81 -3.98 -2.98 3.92
CA MET A 81 -4.01 -3.32 5.35
C MET A 81 -5.25 -2.78 6.03
N VAL A 82 -5.57 -1.50 5.84
CA VAL A 82 -6.78 -0.87 6.40
C VAL A 82 -8.05 -1.60 5.95
N ALA A 83 -8.14 -1.98 4.67
CA ALA A 83 -9.30 -2.71 4.18
C ALA A 83 -9.40 -4.14 4.74
N ILE A 84 -8.29 -4.85 4.92
CA ILE A 84 -8.30 -6.17 5.55
C ILE A 84 -8.72 -6.06 7.02
N ASP A 85 -8.18 -5.06 7.71
CA ASP A 85 -8.45 -4.75 9.11
C ASP A 85 -9.89 -4.34 9.39
N THR A 86 -10.59 -3.76 8.41
CA THR A 86 -12.02 -3.44 8.47
C THR A 86 -12.87 -4.50 7.77
N GLU A 87 -12.36 -5.74 7.71
CA GLU A 87 -13.06 -6.93 7.20
C GLU A 87 -13.43 -6.89 5.69
N GLU A 88 -12.92 -5.93 4.93
CA GLU A 88 -13.10 -5.78 3.49
C GLU A 88 -12.00 -6.51 2.69
N ILE A 89 -11.85 -7.81 2.93
CA ILE A 89 -10.76 -8.65 2.38
C ILE A 89 -10.62 -8.53 0.85
N SER A 90 -11.75 -8.51 0.13
CA SER A 90 -11.74 -8.40 -1.34
C SER A 90 -11.15 -7.07 -1.82
N THR A 91 -11.48 -5.98 -1.15
CA THR A 91 -10.94 -4.64 -1.43
C THR A 91 -9.46 -4.57 -1.05
N GLY A 92 -9.11 -5.11 0.11
CA GLY A 92 -7.73 -5.17 0.58
C GLY A 92 -6.81 -5.93 -0.37
N LYS A 93 -7.25 -7.09 -0.86
CA LYS A 93 -6.53 -7.88 -1.86
C LYS A 93 -6.28 -7.11 -3.16
N LYS A 94 -7.29 -6.38 -3.66
CA LYS A 94 -7.14 -5.55 -4.87
C LYS A 94 -6.08 -4.47 -4.69
N HIS A 95 -6.03 -3.83 -3.52
CA HIS A 95 -5.01 -2.84 -3.20
C HIS A 95 -3.61 -3.45 -3.08
N LEU A 96 -3.47 -4.62 -2.45
CA LEU A 96 -2.19 -5.34 -2.39
C LEU A 96 -1.73 -5.83 -3.77
N GLU A 97 -2.63 -6.25 -4.66
CA GLU A 97 -2.31 -6.58 -6.05
C GLU A 97 -1.80 -5.35 -6.80
N LYS A 98 -2.40 -4.18 -6.58
CA LYS A 98 -1.89 -2.91 -7.12
C LYS A 98 -0.54 -2.52 -6.54
N CYS A 99 -0.32 -2.74 -5.24
CA CYS A 99 1.00 -2.59 -4.63
C CYS A 99 2.03 -3.48 -5.34
N LYS A 100 1.68 -4.74 -5.59
CA LYS A 100 2.52 -5.70 -6.31
C LYS A 100 2.89 -5.21 -7.70
N GLU A 101 1.92 -4.75 -8.49
CA GLU A 101 2.16 -4.21 -9.83
C GLU A 101 3.19 -3.06 -9.83
N VAL A 102 3.16 -2.20 -8.80
CA VAL A 102 4.09 -1.07 -8.66
C VAL A 102 5.50 -1.54 -8.29
N VAL A 103 5.62 -2.47 -7.33
CA VAL A 103 6.94 -2.88 -6.79
C VAL A 103 7.63 -3.95 -7.61
N GLU A 104 6.90 -4.79 -8.36
CA GLU A 104 7.43 -5.99 -9.05
C GLU A 104 8.56 -5.67 -10.02
N LYS A 105 8.48 -4.53 -10.71
CA LYS A 105 9.51 -4.07 -11.65
C LYS A 105 10.81 -3.61 -10.97
N TYR A 106 10.78 -3.29 -9.68
CA TYR A 106 11.85 -2.60 -8.96
C TYR A 106 12.25 -3.29 -7.64
N GLN A 107 11.89 -4.57 -7.45
CA GLN A 107 12.09 -5.29 -6.17
C GLN A 107 13.54 -5.32 -5.66
N THR A 108 14.53 -5.18 -6.55
CA THR A 108 15.96 -5.17 -6.20
C THR A 108 16.48 -3.78 -5.82
N LYS A 109 15.65 -2.73 -5.94
CA LYS A 109 16.03 -1.36 -5.60
C LYS A 109 15.80 -1.11 -4.11
N PRO A 110 16.74 -0.44 -3.40
CA PRO A 110 16.68 -0.27 -1.96
C PRO A 110 15.39 0.44 -1.50
N GLU A 111 14.87 1.37 -2.29
CA GLU A 111 13.62 2.10 -2.02
C GLU A 111 12.39 1.18 -1.94
N MET A 112 12.45 0.00 -2.56
CA MET A 112 11.32 -0.91 -2.72
C MET A 112 11.38 -2.14 -1.81
N ILE A 113 12.53 -2.44 -1.22
CA ILE A 113 12.76 -3.68 -0.44
C ILE A 113 11.74 -3.77 0.70
N LEU A 114 11.62 -2.70 1.50
CA LEU A 114 10.74 -2.71 2.67
C LEU A 114 9.26 -2.85 2.28
N ILE A 115 8.84 -2.18 1.21
CA ILE A 115 7.45 -2.26 0.72
C ILE A 115 7.18 -3.66 0.18
N SER A 116 8.10 -4.22 -0.60
CA SER A 116 7.99 -5.57 -1.16
C SER A 116 7.89 -6.63 -0.07
N LEU A 117 8.75 -6.54 0.95
CA LEU A 117 8.75 -7.45 2.10
C LEU A 117 7.40 -7.39 2.83
N ASN A 118 6.95 -6.19 3.19
CA ASN A 118 5.68 -6.03 3.90
C ASN A 118 4.48 -6.50 3.07
N MET A 119 4.47 -6.21 1.77
CA MET A 119 3.43 -6.70 0.87
C MET A 119 3.37 -8.23 0.82
N TYR A 120 4.52 -8.91 0.70
CA TYR A 120 4.55 -10.38 0.71
C TYR A 120 4.14 -10.96 2.07
N ASN A 121 4.49 -10.29 3.18
CA ASN A 121 4.01 -10.69 4.50
C ASN A 121 2.48 -10.63 4.57
N GLN A 122 1.86 -9.55 4.05
CA GLN A 122 0.41 -9.42 4.02
C GLN A 122 -0.26 -10.47 3.12
N PHE A 123 0.33 -10.78 1.95
CA PHE A 123 -0.16 -11.89 1.12
C PHE A 123 -0.02 -13.24 1.82
N GLY A 124 1.06 -13.46 2.57
CA GLY A 124 1.26 -14.67 3.36
C GLY A 124 0.16 -14.88 4.39
N ILE A 125 -0.22 -13.83 5.12
CA ILE A 125 -1.35 -13.85 6.07
C ILE A 125 -2.66 -14.14 5.33
N LEU A 126 -2.95 -13.44 4.23
CA LEU A 126 -4.17 -13.67 3.46
C LEU A 126 -4.28 -15.09 2.89
N TRP A 127 -3.16 -15.67 2.47
CA TRP A 127 -3.14 -17.03 1.93
C TRP A 127 -3.21 -18.10 3.02
N SER A 128 -2.65 -17.86 4.21
CA SER A 128 -2.78 -18.79 5.33
C SER A 128 -4.20 -18.82 5.90
N LEU A 129 -4.94 -17.71 5.80
CA LEU A 129 -6.33 -17.61 6.23
C LEU A 129 -7.34 -18.25 5.23
N ARG A 130 -6.89 -18.73 4.06
CA ARG A 130 -7.77 -19.46 3.13
C ARG A 130 -7.92 -20.91 3.57
N GLU A 131 -9.16 -21.35 3.74
CA GLU A 131 -9.48 -22.76 3.91
C GLU A 131 -8.98 -23.61 2.71
N PRO A 132 -8.48 -24.83 2.95
CA PRO A 132 -7.83 -25.66 1.93
C PRO A 132 -8.73 -26.00 0.72
N ASP A 133 -10.06 -25.95 0.86
CA ASP A 133 -11.00 -26.53 -0.11
C ASP A 133 -11.37 -25.64 -1.32
N LYS A 134 -10.85 -24.41 -1.43
CA LYS A 134 -11.02 -23.58 -2.65
C LYS A 134 -9.74 -23.38 -3.45
N SER A 135 -8.66 -24.07 -3.09
CA SER A 135 -7.42 -24.05 -3.84
C SER A 135 -7.49 -25.01 -5.04
N LYS A 136 -8.29 -24.64 -6.05
CA LYS A 136 -7.97 -25.09 -7.41
C LYS A 136 -6.58 -24.53 -7.73
N PHE A 137 -5.63 -25.44 -7.65
CA PHE A 137 -4.27 -25.45 -8.11
C PHE A 137 -4.11 -24.81 -9.51
N SER A 138 -4.22 -23.48 -9.63
CA SER A 138 -4.14 -22.82 -10.94
C SER A 138 -3.27 -21.56 -11.00
N SER A 139 -2.40 -21.30 -10.03
CA SER A 139 -1.49 -20.13 -10.14
C SER A 139 -0.07 -20.29 -9.61
N ILE A 140 0.31 -21.46 -9.07
CA ILE A 140 1.73 -21.77 -8.85
C ILE A 140 2.20 -22.59 -10.05
N ASN A 141 2.30 -21.93 -11.19
CA ASN A 141 3.09 -22.45 -12.30
C ASN A 141 4.56 -22.20 -11.91
N ARG A 142 5.13 -23.15 -11.17
CA ARG A 142 6.60 -23.28 -11.03
C ARG A 142 7.16 -23.52 -12.43
N LYS A 143 7.51 -22.45 -13.12
CA LYS A 143 8.54 -22.46 -14.17
C LYS A 143 9.63 -21.52 -13.67
N SER A 144 10.63 -22.08 -13.02
CA SER A 144 11.89 -22.55 -13.63
C SER A 144 12.89 -21.41 -13.62
N CYS A 145 13.86 -21.50 -12.71
CA CYS A 145 15.25 -21.03 -12.82
C CYS A 145 16.00 -21.56 -11.60
N ILE A 146 16.37 -22.85 -11.67
CA ILE A 146 17.75 -23.27 -11.38
C ILE A 146 18.47 -23.14 -12.71
#